data_AF-A0A0N4ZXL7-F1
#
_entry.id   AF-A0A0N4ZXL7-F1
#
_cell.length_a   1.000
_cell.length_b   1.000
_cell.length_c   1.000
_cell.angle_alpha   90.00
_cell.angle_beta   90.00
_cell.angle_gamma   90.00
#
_symmetry.space_group_name_H-M   'P 1'
#
loop_
_entity.id
_entity.type
_entity.pdbx_description
1 polymer ?
#
loop_
_entity_poly.entity_id
_entity_poly.type
_entity_poly.pdbx_seq_one_letter_code
_entity_poly.pdbx_strand_id
1 'polypeptide(L)'
;MIQVGAIIFFQKFPHWRFFLDFIEAHDVFNHMVAPLICMAPFASVLGCTFTVINRYCALCYPLLFKEKWSKNVSCILIVIQIILPVAIFSFNFGNSSKLVYVEVFDSYMFQVLNLKDAIINNIILFCLTFLSTVITVTLNFIIFKKFKKLMANASKKERNKKYLMMFYMIGTTLCLIALCLFIITKFRNGAIFTTFLLYWIIPTLTLVQPITTLIMSKYIRESFLRFYFNNFIFKNYLKNRNNVTSINTTKKH
;
A
#
# COMPACT_ATOMS: atom_id res chain seq x y z
N MET A 1 -9.73 -1.33 1.22
CA MET A 1 -10.63 -0.27 1.72
C MET A 1 -10.84 -0.37 3.23
N ILE A 2 -11.13 -1.55 3.80
CA ILE A 2 -11.32 -1.73 5.25
C ILE A 2 -10.12 -1.25 6.08
N GLN A 3 -8.88 -1.58 5.68
CA GLN A 3 -7.65 -1.12 6.35
C GLN A 3 -7.53 0.41 6.39
N VAL A 4 -7.85 1.08 5.29
CA VAL A 4 -7.78 2.56 5.18
C VAL A 4 -8.87 3.19 6.05
N GLY A 5 -10.08 2.63 6.04
CA GLY A 5 -11.17 3.07 6.93
C GLY A 5 -10.81 2.93 8.41
N ALA A 6 -10.22 1.78 8.79
CA ALA A 6 -9.75 1.54 10.15
C ALA A 6 -8.65 2.54 10.57
N ILE A 7 -7.68 2.84 9.70
CA ILE A 7 -6.66 3.86 9.97
C ILE A 7 -7.29 5.26 10.10
N ILE A 8 -8.24 5.60 9.23
CA ILE A 8 -8.90 6.91 9.31
C ILE A 8 -9.67 7.04 10.63
N PHE A 9 -10.53 6.08 10.94
CA PHE A 9 -11.40 6.17 12.09
C PHE A 9 -10.65 6.01 13.42
N PHE A 10 -9.70 5.07 13.51
CA PHE A 10 -9.03 4.75 14.78
C PHE A 10 -7.66 5.42 14.97
N GLN A 11 -7.13 6.09 13.94
CA GLN A 11 -5.87 6.84 14.07
C GLN A 11 -6.03 8.32 13.66
N LYS A 12 -6.68 8.63 12.53
CA LYS A 12 -6.80 10.04 12.07
C LYS A 12 -7.80 10.84 12.92
N PHE A 13 -8.96 10.28 13.24
CA PHE A 13 -9.95 10.99 14.05
C PHE A 13 -9.44 11.29 15.46
N PRO A 14 -8.84 10.34 16.21
CA PRO A 14 -8.20 10.66 17.49
C PRO A 14 -7.07 11.69 17.37
N HIS A 15 -6.28 11.63 16.30
CA HIS A 15 -5.23 12.62 16.04
C HIS A 15 -5.79 14.03 15.82
N TRP A 16 -6.93 14.17 15.15
CA TRP A 16 -7.63 15.45 14.97
C TRP A 16 -8.58 15.79 16.11
N ARG A 17 -8.57 15.01 17.19
CA ARG A 17 -9.46 15.17 18.35
C ARG A 17 -10.96 15.10 17.99
N PHE A 18 -11.30 14.39 16.92
CA PHE A 18 -12.68 14.12 16.54
C PHE A 18 -13.22 12.90 17.27
N PHE A 19 -14.46 13.01 17.74
CA PHE A 19 -15.22 11.92 18.39
C PHE A 19 -14.54 11.33 19.64
N LEU A 20 -13.67 12.08 20.33
CA LEU A 20 -12.97 11.59 21.53
C LEU A 20 -13.97 11.16 22.62
N ASP A 21 -14.93 12.02 22.96
CA ASP A 21 -15.94 11.72 23.99
C ASP A 21 -16.77 10.48 23.62
N PHE A 22 -17.10 10.32 22.34
CA PHE A 22 -17.83 9.15 21.85
C PHE A 22 -17.01 7.86 21.96
N ILE A 23 -15.72 7.93 21.63
CA ILE A 23 -14.78 6.79 21.72
C ILE A 23 -14.55 6.41 23.19
N GLU A 24 -14.35 7.39 24.07
CA GLU A 24 -14.13 7.18 25.50
C GLU A 24 -15.37 6.67 26.21
N ALA A 25 -16.58 7.07 25.79
CA ALA A 25 -17.83 6.63 26.39
C ALA A 25 -18.19 5.16 26.10
N HIS A 26 -17.55 4.51 25.12
CA HIS A 26 -17.92 3.14 24.71
C HIS A 26 -16.74 2.17 24.79
N ASP A 27 -16.78 1.27 25.79
CA ASP A 27 -15.75 0.25 26.03
C ASP A 27 -15.53 -0.74 24.87
N VAL A 28 -16.49 -0.85 23.95
CA VAL A 28 -16.35 -1.66 22.74
C VAL A 28 -15.13 -1.23 21.93
N PHE A 29 -14.84 0.07 21.84
CA PHE A 29 -13.67 0.57 21.11
C PHE A 29 -12.36 0.17 21.78
N ASN A 30 -12.32 0.17 23.11
CA ASN A 30 -11.13 -0.25 23.87
C ASN A 30 -10.72 -1.71 23.59
N HIS A 31 -11.68 -2.57 23.26
CA HIS A 31 -11.44 -3.99 22.97
C HIS A 31 -11.25 -4.28 21.47
N MET A 32 -11.98 -3.59 20.59
CA MET A 32 -11.86 -3.82 19.15
C MET A 32 -10.63 -3.16 18.54
N VAL A 33 -10.16 -2.04 19.10
CA VAL A 33 -9.12 -1.23 18.47
C VAL A 33 -7.71 -1.80 18.68
N ALA A 34 -7.45 -2.43 19.84
CA ALA A 34 -6.18 -3.08 20.14
C ALA A 34 -5.74 -4.08 19.05
N PRO A 35 -6.56 -5.08 18.66
CA PRO A 35 -6.18 -6.00 17.59
C PRO A 35 -6.10 -5.30 16.22
N LEU A 36 -7.01 -4.37 15.92
CA LEU A 36 -7.03 -3.68 14.62
C LEU A 36 -5.76 -2.87 14.35
N ILE A 37 -5.21 -2.21 15.38
CA ILE A 37 -3.99 -1.42 15.26
C ILE A 37 -2.77 -2.29 14.97
N CYS A 38 -2.72 -3.54 15.41
CA CYS A 38 -1.63 -4.45 15.07
C CYS A 38 -1.87 -5.19 13.74
N MET A 39 -3.12 -5.57 13.46
CA MET A 39 -3.50 -6.31 12.25
C MET A 39 -3.37 -5.47 10.98
N ALA A 40 -3.85 -4.22 10.99
CA ALA A 40 -3.85 -3.38 9.79
C ALA A 40 -2.45 -3.08 9.23
N PRO A 41 -1.44 -2.70 10.05
CA PRO A 41 -0.04 -2.62 9.64
C PRO A 41 0.46 -3.87 8.94
N PHE A 42 0.24 -5.02 9.57
CA PHE A 42 0.78 -6.27 9.09
C PHE A 42 0.11 -6.70 7.78
N ALA A 43 -1.22 -6.56 7.72
CA ALA A 43 -1.99 -6.79 6.50
C ALA A 43 -1.52 -5.88 5.35
N SER A 44 -1.17 -4.62 5.64
CA SER A 44 -0.63 -3.70 4.63
C SER A 44 0.76 -4.12 4.15
N VAL A 45 1.66 -4.48 5.06
CA VAL A 45 3.00 -4.97 4.70
C VAL A 45 2.92 -6.23 3.83
N LEU A 46 2.04 -7.18 4.18
CA LEU A 46 1.77 -8.36 3.36
C LEU A 46 1.26 -7.99 1.96
N GLY A 47 0.29 -7.08 1.88
CA GLY A 47 -0.25 -6.63 0.59
C GLY A 47 0.79 -5.98 -0.31
N CYS A 48 1.70 -5.19 0.27
CA CYS A 48 2.86 -4.64 -0.44
C CYS A 48 3.77 -5.75 -0.96
N THR A 49 4.11 -6.74 -0.12
CA THR A 49 4.95 -7.88 -0.52
C THR A 49 4.30 -8.70 -1.64
N PHE A 50 3.01 -9.03 -1.53
CA PHE A 50 2.26 -9.75 -2.57
C PHE A 50 2.21 -8.99 -3.89
N THR A 51 2.08 -7.66 -3.84
CA THR A 51 2.17 -6.84 -5.05
C THR A 51 3.53 -6.97 -5.73
N VAL A 52 4.62 -6.95 -4.94
CA VAL A 52 5.99 -7.08 -5.48
C VAL A 52 6.18 -8.47 -6.11
N ILE A 53 5.70 -9.52 -5.45
CA ILE A 53 5.71 -10.90 -5.97
C ILE A 53 4.91 -11.01 -7.27
N ASN A 54 3.68 -10.49 -7.30
CA ASN A 54 2.84 -10.47 -8.49
C ASN A 54 3.55 -9.79 -9.67
N ARG A 55 4.16 -8.62 -9.42
CA ARG A 55 4.92 -7.89 -10.43
C ARG A 55 6.17 -8.65 -10.89
N TYR A 56 6.87 -9.31 -9.97
CA TYR A 56 8.00 -10.16 -10.29
C TYR A 56 7.59 -11.29 -11.24
N CYS A 57 6.52 -12.02 -10.90
CA CYS A 57 6.00 -13.09 -11.75
C CYS A 57 5.60 -12.56 -13.13
N ALA A 58 4.89 -11.43 -13.20
CA ALA A 58 4.44 -10.83 -14.46
C ALA A 58 5.60 -10.42 -15.39
N LEU A 59 6.70 -9.88 -14.84
CA LEU A 59 7.80 -9.33 -15.65
C LEU A 59 8.93 -10.34 -15.91
N CYS A 60 9.20 -11.23 -14.96
CA CYS A 60 10.25 -12.22 -15.10
C CYS A 60 9.76 -13.49 -15.81
N TYR A 61 8.48 -13.84 -15.66
CA TYR A 61 7.88 -15.06 -16.20
C TYR A 61 6.51 -14.82 -16.87
N PRO A 62 6.44 -14.00 -17.94
CA PRO A 62 5.17 -13.58 -18.54
C PRO A 62 4.31 -14.72 -19.07
N LEU A 63 4.92 -15.80 -19.59
CA LEU A 63 4.19 -16.98 -20.09
C LEU A 63 3.52 -17.73 -18.93
N LEU A 64 4.29 -18.08 -17.89
CA LEU A 64 3.76 -18.73 -16.69
C LEU A 64 2.73 -17.85 -15.97
N PHE A 65 2.95 -16.53 -15.96
CA PHE A 65 2.00 -15.59 -15.38
C PHE A 65 0.67 -15.63 -16.15
N LYS A 66 0.70 -15.61 -17.49
CA LYS A 66 -0.52 -15.68 -18.29
C LYS A 66 -1.29 -17.00 -18.09
N GLU A 67 -0.58 -18.11 -17.95
CA GLU A 67 -1.19 -19.44 -17.82
C GLU A 67 -1.69 -19.74 -16.40
N LYS A 68 -0.88 -19.43 -15.38
CA LYS A 68 -1.13 -19.84 -13.99
C LYS A 68 -1.71 -18.73 -13.13
N TRP A 69 -1.44 -17.46 -13.45
CA TRP A 69 -1.93 -16.35 -12.64
C TRP A 69 -3.39 -16.02 -12.96
N SER A 70 -4.28 -16.78 -12.34
CA SER A 70 -5.72 -16.59 -12.47
C SER A 70 -6.28 -15.59 -11.46
N LYS A 71 -7.53 -15.18 -11.67
CA LYS A 71 -8.30 -14.41 -10.68
C LYS A 71 -8.36 -15.14 -9.32
N ASN A 72 -8.35 -16.47 -9.33
CA ASN A 72 -8.39 -17.29 -8.13
C ASN A 72 -7.12 -17.13 -7.29
N VAL A 73 -5.94 -17.12 -7.91
CA VAL A 73 -4.66 -16.90 -7.20
C VAL A 73 -4.67 -15.53 -6.51
N SER A 74 -5.13 -14.49 -7.22
CA SER A 74 -5.24 -13.14 -6.66
C SER A 74 -6.23 -13.09 -5.49
N CYS A 75 -7.37 -13.79 -5.60
CA CYS A 75 -8.36 -13.90 -4.53
C CYS A 75 -7.78 -14.62 -3.30
N ILE A 76 -7.07 -15.73 -3.49
CA ILE A 76 -6.40 -16.47 -2.41
C ILE A 76 -5.39 -15.57 -1.68
N LEU A 77 -4.58 -14.80 -2.41
CA LEU A 77 -3.63 -13.87 -1.79
C LEU A 77 -4.33 -12.79 -0.95
N ILE A 78 -5.46 -12.27 -1.43
CA ILE A 78 -6.27 -11.30 -0.67
C ILE A 78 -6.85 -11.94 0.60
N VAL A 79 -7.36 -13.17 0.50
CA VAL A 79 -7.87 -13.90 1.66
C VAL A 79 -6.75 -14.13 2.69
N ILE A 80 -5.57 -14.58 2.25
CA ILE A 80 -4.40 -14.75 3.12
C ILE A 80 -4.00 -13.42 3.78
N GLN A 81 -4.03 -12.32 3.03
CA GLN A 81 -3.70 -10.98 3.55
C GLN A 81 -4.65 -10.55 4.69
N ILE A 82 -5.87 -11.10 4.75
CA ILE A 82 -6.85 -10.78 5.81
C ILE A 82 -6.77 -11.81 6.94
N ILE A 83 -6.84 -13.10 6.61
CA ILE A 83 -6.93 -14.19 7.60
C ILE A 83 -5.63 -14.34 8.39
N LEU A 84 -4.47 -14.20 7.75
CA LEU A 84 -3.19 -14.41 8.43
C LEU A 84 -2.94 -13.37 9.55
N PRO A 85 -3.14 -12.05 9.33
CA PRO A 85 -3.08 -11.08 10.42
C PRO A 85 -4.08 -11.35 11.54
N VAL A 86 -5.31 -11.73 11.21
CA VAL A 86 -6.34 -12.05 12.22
C VAL A 86 -5.90 -13.24 13.08
N ALA A 87 -5.38 -14.30 12.46
CA ALA A 87 -4.90 -15.47 13.17
C ALA A 87 -3.71 -15.15 14.09
N ILE A 88 -2.70 -14.45 13.58
CA ILE A 88 -1.48 -14.12 14.32
C ILE A 88 -1.77 -13.19 15.51
N PHE A 89 -2.63 -12.20 15.33
CA PHE A 89 -2.95 -11.21 16.38
C PHE A 89 -4.24 -11.54 17.14
N SER A 90 -4.77 -12.76 17.00
CA SER A 90 -6.01 -13.19 17.67
C SER A 90 -5.91 -13.10 19.19
N PHE A 91 -4.73 -13.31 19.78
CA PHE A 91 -4.51 -13.18 21.21
C PHE A 91 -4.78 -11.77 21.74
N ASN A 92 -4.71 -10.72 20.90
CA ASN A 92 -5.03 -9.36 21.33
C ASN A 92 -6.53 -9.11 21.53
N PHE A 93 -7.43 -9.98 21.07
CA PHE A 93 -8.87 -9.83 21.33
C PHE A 93 -9.21 -9.94 22.82
N GLY A 94 -8.37 -10.62 23.62
CA GLY A 94 -8.53 -10.70 25.07
C GLY A 94 -7.95 -9.51 25.83
N ASN A 95 -7.29 -8.56 25.13
CA ASN A 95 -6.54 -7.48 25.75
C ASN A 95 -7.24 -6.14 25.56
N SER A 96 -7.41 -5.39 26.65
CA SER A 96 -7.93 -4.03 26.59
C SER A 96 -6.84 -3.03 26.17
N SER A 97 -7.20 -2.11 25.30
CA SER A 97 -6.42 -0.90 25.02
C SER A 97 -7.09 0.31 25.65
N LYS A 98 -6.30 1.37 25.90
CA LYS A 98 -6.82 2.65 26.36
C LYS A 98 -6.36 3.75 25.41
N LEU A 99 -7.23 4.72 25.16
CA LEU A 99 -6.85 5.94 24.48
C LEU A 99 -6.01 6.80 25.42
N VAL A 100 -4.76 7.09 25.04
CA VAL A 100 -3.80 7.84 25.84
C VAL A 100 -3.31 9.03 25.02
N TYR A 101 -3.23 10.20 25.65
CA TYR A 101 -2.63 11.37 25.05
C TYR A 101 -1.11 11.24 25.03
N VAL A 102 -0.49 11.38 23.85
CA VAL A 102 0.96 11.28 23.66
C VAL A 102 1.50 12.66 23.34
N GLU A 103 2.12 13.30 24.34
CA GLU A 103 2.64 14.67 24.26
C GLU A 103 3.60 14.91 23.08
N VAL A 104 4.47 13.93 22.79
CA VAL A 104 5.46 14.01 21.71
C VAL A 104 4.81 14.24 20.34
N PHE A 105 3.57 13.81 20.16
CA PHE A 105 2.84 13.90 18.90
C PHE A 105 1.61 14.80 18.98
N ASP A 106 1.37 15.44 20.12
CA ASP A 106 0.16 16.22 20.40
C ASP A 106 -1.13 15.51 19.94
N SER A 107 -1.26 14.22 20.27
CA SER A 107 -2.41 13.43 19.81
C SER A 107 -2.78 12.26 20.70
N TYR A 108 -4.06 11.89 20.64
CA TYR A 108 -4.60 10.71 21.30
C TYR A 108 -4.31 9.46 20.47
N MET A 109 -3.71 8.46 21.09
CA MET A 109 -3.38 7.19 20.47
C MET A 109 -3.77 6.03 21.39
N PHE A 110 -4.26 4.94 20.80
CA PHE A 110 -4.57 3.74 21.56
C PHE A 110 -3.27 3.04 21.96
N GLN A 111 -3.17 2.68 23.23
CA GLN A 111 -2.06 1.96 23.81
C GLN A 111 -2.55 0.63 24.40
N VAL A 112 -1.85 -0.45 24.09
CA VAL A 112 -2.04 -1.75 24.74
C VAL A 112 -1.51 -1.66 26.18
N LEU A 113 -2.36 -1.96 27.16
CA LEU A 113 -2.04 -1.76 28.58
C LEU A 113 -0.99 -2.76 29.09
N ASN A 114 -1.01 -3.99 28.57
CA ASN A 114 -0.07 -5.02 28.97
C ASN A 114 1.27 -4.90 28.23
N LEU A 115 2.34 -4.65 28.98
CA LEU A 115 3.70 -4.51 28.43
C LEU A 115 4.18 -5.79 27.72
N LYS A 116 3.83 -6.98 28.23
CA LYS A 116 4.24 -8.25 27.60
C LYS A 116 3.64 -8.39 26.21
N ASP A 117 2.36 -8.08 26.07
CA ASP A 117 1.66 -8.17 24.78
C ASP A 117 2.17 -7.12 23.80
N ALA A 118 2.45 -5.90 24.27
CA ALA A 118 3.08 -4.87 23.45
C ALA A 118 4.44 -5.30 22.89
N ILE A 119 5.27 -5.97 23.70
CA ILE A 119 6.56 -6.52 23.27
C ILE A 119 6.36 -7.63 22.23
N ILE A 120 5.46 -8.58 22.49
CA ILE A 120 5.16 -9.67 21.55
C ILE A 120 4.67 -9.11 20.20
N ASN A 121 3.76 -8.14 20.22
CA ASN A 121 3.26 -7.47 19.03
C ASN A 121 4.39 -6.81 18.22
N ASN A 122 5.31 -6.11 18.90
CA ASN A 122 6.45 -5.46 18.23
C ASN A 122 7.43 -6.48 17.64
N ILE A 123 7.70 -7.60 18.32
CA ILE A 123 8.56 -8.68 17.80
C ILE A 123 7.96 -9.29 16.54
N ILE A 124 6.67 -9.64 16.59
CA ILE A 124 5.94 -10.21 15.44
C ILE A 124 6.03 -9.23 14.26
N LEU A 125 5.67 -7.96 14.49
CA LEU A 125 5.67 -6.94 13.44
C LEU A 125 7.08 -6.71 12.88
N PHE A 126 8.10 -6.71 13.74
CA PHE A 126 9.50 -6.60 13.34
C PHE A 126 9.93 -7.74 12.42
N CYS A 127 9.77 -8.99 12.85
CA CYS A 127 10.18 -10.17 12.09
C CYS A 127 9.54 -10.20 10.70
N LEU A 128 8.25 -9.86 10.62
CA LEU A 128 7.49 -9.88 9.38
C LEU A 128 7.84 -8.71 8.46
N THR A 129 8.06 -7.53 9.02
CA THR A 129 8.51 -6.35 8.25
C THR A 129 9.92 -6.58 7.72
N PHE A 130 10.81 -7.16 8.53
CA PHE A 130 12.16 -7.51 8.13
C PHE A 130 12.15 -8.52 6.97
N LEU A 131 11.41 -9.63 7.12
CA LEU A 131 11.28 -10.63 6.06
C LEU A 131 10.69 -10.03 4.77
N SER A 132 9.64 -9.23 4.89
CA SER A 132 9.01 -8.52 3.77
C SER A 132 9.97 -7.55 3.07
N THR A 133 10.83 -6.88 3.84
CA THR A 133 11.87 -5.98 3.31
C THR A 133 12.90 -6.77 2.51
N VAL A 134 13.41 -7.88 3.05
CA VAL A 134 14.39 -8.73 2.36
C VAL A 134 13.82 -9.30 1.05
N ILE A 135 12.58 -9.80 1.07
CA ILE A 135 11.90 -10.28 -0.14
C ILE A 135 11.74 -9.14 -1.14
N THR A 136 11.27 -7.98 -0.70
CA THR A 136 11.02 -6.82 -1.57
C THR A 136 12.29 -6.31 -2.22
N VAL A 137 13.38 -6.15 -1.47
CA VAL A 137 14.69 -5.73 -1.98
C VAL A 137 15.18 -6.72 -3.05
N THR A 138 15.16 -8.01 -2.73
CA THR A 138 15.63 -9.07 -3.62
C THR A 138 14.84 -9.09 -4.93
N LEU A 139 13.51 -9.10 -4.85
CA LEU A 139 12.64 -9.16 -6.03
C LEU A 139 12.72 -7.87 -6.85
N ASN A 140 12.75 -6.69 -6.22
CA ASN A 140 12.91 -5.42 -6.94
C ASN A 140 14.24 -5.34 -7.68
N PHE A 141 15.32 -5.86 -7.09
CA PHE A 141 16.62 -5.93 -7.76
C PHE A 141 16.59 -6.86 -8.98
N ILE A 142 15.95 -8.03 -8.89
CA ILE A 142 15.81 -8.95 -10.03
C ILE A 142 14.93 -8.34 -11.13
N ILE A 143 13.79 -7.75 -10.74
CA ILE A 143 12.90 -7.01 -11.66
C ILE A 143 13.69 -5.93 -12.39
N PHE A 144 14.48 -5.12 -11.66
CA PHE A 144 15.26 -4.06 -12.26
C PHE A 144 16.26 -4.57 -13.31
N LYS A 145 17.01 -5.64 -13.00
CA LYS A 145 17.93 -6.28 -13.96
C LYS A 145 17.21 -6.78 -15.20
N LYS A 146 16.10 -7.50 -15.03
CA LYS A 146 15.31 -8.04 -16.16
C LYS A 146 14.70 -6.93 -17.00
N PHE A 147 14.13 -5.92 -16.36
CA PHE A 147 13.49 -4.79 -17.02
C PHE A 147 14.50 -3.92 -17.78
N LYS A 148 15.72 -3.74 -17.24
CA LYS A 148 16.83 -3.08 -17.97
C LYS A 148 17.16 -3.83 -19.27
N LYS A 149 17.18 -5.16 -19.25
CA LYS A 149 17.43 -5.99 -20.44
C LYS A 149 16.29 -5.87 -21.46
N LEU A 150 15.04 -5.92 -21.01
CA LEU A 150 13.86 -5.78 -21.89
C LEU A 150 13.78 -4.41 -22.57
N MET A 151 14.14 -3.34 -21.85
CA MET A 151 14.06 -1.97 -22.35
C MET A 151 15.29 -1.50 -23.14
N ALA A 152 16.31 -2.34 -23.32
CA ALA A 152 17.50 -1.98 -24.10
C ALA A 152 17.15 -1.62 -25.54
N ASN A 153 16.22 -2.36 -26.15
CA ASN A 153 15.79 -2.19 -27.53
C ASN A 153 14.48 -1.40 -27.67
N ALA A 154 13.96 -0.86 -26.57
CA ALA A 154 12.70 -0.12 -26.58
C ALA A 154 12.89 1.34 -27.01
N SER A 155 11.81 1.94 -27.52
CA SER A 155 11.76 3.36 -27.90
C SER A 155 12.07 4.28 -26.71
N LYS A 156 12.57 5.50 -26.98
CA LYS A 156 12.90 6.50 -25.95
C LYS A 156 11.73 6.78 -24.98
N LYS A 157 10.49 6.75 -25.49
CA LYS A 157 9.26 6.97 -24.69
C LYS A 157 8.97 5.82 -23.74
N GLU A 158 9.11 4.57 -24.20
CA GLU A 158 8.98 3.38 -23.33
C GLU A 158 10.14 3.28 -22.34
N ARG A 159 11.34 3.73 -22.74
CA ARG A 159 12.50 3.83 -21.84
C ARG A 159 12.26 4.82 -20.70
N ASN A 160 11.53 5.91 -20.92
CA ASN A 160 11.18 6.85 -19.83
C ASN A 160 10.27 6.23 -18.76
N LYS A 161 9.40 5.29 -19.15
CA LYS A 161 8.58 4.53 -18.20
C LYS A 161 9.42 3.70 -17.24
N LYS A 162 10.60 3.24 -17.64
CA LYS A 162 11.54 2.54 -16.75
C LYS A 162 11.88 3.36 -15.51
N TYR A 163 12.15 4.66 -15.67
CA TYR A 163 12.55 5.51 -14.56
C TYR A 163 11.42 5.66 -13.56
N LEU A 164 10.19 5.86 -14.03
CA LEU A 164 9.03 5.93 -13.14
C LEU A 164 8.84 4.64 -12.32
N MET A 165 9.03 3.48 -12.96
CA MET A 165 8.95 2.19 -12.28
C MET A 165 10.06 2.04 -11.24
N MET A 166 11.26 2.51 -11.58
CA MET A 166 12.43 2.49 -10.69
C MET A 166 12.23 3.41 -9.48
N PHE A 167 11.74 4.63 -9.68
CA PHE A 167 11.39 5.55 -8.59
C PHE A 167 10.36 4.93 -7.65
N TYR A 168 9.32 4.30 -8.20
CA TYR A 168 8.35 3.55 -7.39
C TYR A 168 9.02 2.43 -6.58
N MET A 169 9.82 1.57 -7.22
CA MET A 169 10.53 0.47 -6.52
C MET A 169 11.43 0.98 -5.40
N ILE A 170 12.23 2.03 -5.65
CA ILE A 170 13.10 2.65 -4.66
C ILE A 170 12.26 3.23 -3.51
N GLY A 171 11.23 4.01 -3.82
CA GLY A 171 10.34 4.60 -2.82
C GLY A 171 9.69 3.54 -1.92
N THR A 172 9.15 2.48 -2.50
CA THR A 172 8.55 1.38 -1.72
C THR A 172 9.57 0.65 -0.83
N THR A 173 10.80 0.47 -1.33
CA THR A 173 11.85 -0.23 -0.61
C THR A 173 12.37 0.62 0.56
N LEU A 174 12.59 1.91 0.33
CA LEU A 174 13.01 2.85 1.37
C LEU A 174 11.95 2.99 2.46
N CYS A 175 10.66 3.00 2.12
CA CYS A 175 9.59 3.02 3.11
C CYS A 175 9.62 1.79 4.03
N LEU A 176 9.83 0.59 3.48
CA LEU A 176 9.92 -0.64 4.27
C LEU A 176 11.19 -0.69 5.13
N ILE A 177 12.34 -0.25 4.59
CA ILE A 177 13.58 -0.14 5.36
C ILE A 177 13.42 0.84 6.52
N ALA A 178 12.85 2.02 6.27
CA ALA A 178 12.57 3.01 7.31
C ALA A 178 11.67 2.39 8.39
N LEU A 179 10.55 1.76 8.00
CA LEU A 179 9.66 1.08 8.95
C LEU A 179 10.41 0.06 9.81
N CYS A 180 11.28 -0.75 9.21
CA CYS A 180 12.09 -1.74 9.93
C CYS A 180 13.04 -1.08 10.95
N LEU A 181 13.77 -0.03 10.56
CA LEU A 181 14.70 0.69 11.44
C LEU A 181 13.97 1.40 12.60
N PHE A 182 12.78 1.93 12.34
CA PHE A 182 11.97 2.58 13.38
C PHE A 182 11.45 1.59 14.42
N ILE A 183 11.04 0.40 14.01
CA ILE A 183 10.61 -0.65 14.95
C ILE A 183 11.77 -1.04 15.89
N ILE A 184 13.00 -1.14 15.36
CA ILE A 184 14.21 -1.43 16.17
C ILE A 184 14.49 -0.29 17.16
N THR A 185 14.57 0.94 16.68
CA THR A 185 15.04 2.10 17.49
C THR A 185 14.05 2.51 18.58
N LYS A 186 12.77 2.18 18.44
CA LYS A 186 11.72 2.56 19.39
C LYS A 186 11.05 1.37 20.06
N PHE A 187 11.72 0.23 20.19
CA PHE A 187 11.17 -1.05 20.69
C PHE A 187 10.19 -0.96 21.89
N ARG A 188 10.45 -0.08 22.88
CA ARG A 188 9.58 0.11 24.06
C ARG A 188 8.28 0.88 23.77
N ASN A 189 8.32 1.86 22.85
CA ASN A 189 7.14 2.62 22.38
C ASN A 189 6.83 2.30 20.91
N GLY A 190 7.26 1.13 20.45
CA GLY A 190 7.36 0.78 19.03
C GLY A 190 6.00 0.78 18.37
N ALA A 191 4.98 0.24 19.05
CA ALA A 191 3.62 0.20 18.55
C ALA A 191 3.04 1.60 18.30
N ILE A 192 3.18 2.54 19.25
CA ILE A 192 2.67 3.92 19.12
C ILE A 192 3.35 4.64 17.96
N PHE A 193 4.69 4.57 17.92
CA PHE A 193 5.48 5.22 16.86
C PHE A 193 5.26 4.58 15.49
N THR A 194 5.10 3.26 15.45
CA THR A 194 4.81 2.51 14.22
C THR A 194 3.43 2.87 13.69
N THR A 195 2.43 3.00 14.56
CA THR A 195 1.09 3.48 14.20
C THR A 195 1.18 4.86 13.54
N PHE A 196 1.98 5.78 14.09
CA PHE A 196 2.23 7.10 13.51
C PHE A 196 3.02 7.08 12.19
N LEU A 197 3.98 6.18 12.01
CA LEU A 197 4.68 6.08 10.72
C LEU A 197 3.78 5.49 9.63
N LEU A 198 2.97 4.50 10.00
CA LEU A 198 2.03 3.87 9.09
C LEU A 198 0.89 4.81 8.68
N TYR A 199 0.55 5.79 9.51
CA TYR A 199 -0.33 6.92 9.18
C TYR A 199 0.10 7.67 7.90
N TRP A 200 1.40 7.73 7.59
CA TRP A 200 1.95 8.39 6.40
C TRP A 200 2.39 7.40 5.32
N ILE A 201 3.07 6.32 5.73
CA ILE A 201 3.69 5.37 4.81
C ILE A 201 2.62 4.54 4.08
N ILE A 202 1.63 3.98 4.78
CA ILE A 202 0.62 3.10 4.15
C ILE A 202 -0.20 3.85 3.08
N PRO A 203 -0.80 5.03 3.35
CA PRO A 203 -1.54 5.76 2.33
C PRO A 203 -0.67 6.10 1.12
N THR A 204 0.58 6.49 1.34
CA THR A 204 1.52 6.79 0.26
C THR A 204 1.79 5.56 -0.59
N LEU A 205 2.11 4.42 0.02
CA LEU A 205 2.37 3.16 -0.70
C LEU A 205 1.14 2.69 -1.48
N THR A 206 -0.05 2.77 -0.88
CA THR A 206 -1.30 2.32 -1.49
C THR A 206 -1.81 3.23 -2.61
N LEU A 207 -1.53 4.53 -2.58
CA LEU A 207 -1.91 5.47 -3.65
C LEU A 207 -0.91 5.53 -4.79
N VAL A 208 0.40 5.42 -4.50
CA VAL A 208 1.43 5.54 -5.53
C VAL A 208 1.31 4.42 -6.57
N GLN A 209 0.93 3.21 -6.17
CA GLN A 209 0.80 2.07 -7.08
C GLN A 209 -0.28 2.25 -8.17
N PRO A 210 -1.56 2.55 -7.87
CA PRO A 210 -2.58 2.79 -8.90
C PRO A 210 -2.24 4.00 -9.76
N ILE A 211 -1.72 5.08 -9.18
CA ILE A 211 -1.27 6.27 -9.93
C ILE A 211 -0.17 5.90 -10.92
N THR A 212 0.86 5.17 -10.46
CA THR A 212 1.95 4.71 -11.32
C THR A 212 1.43 3.83 -12.44
N THR A 213 0.52 2.90 -12.15
CA THR A 213 -0.11 2.02 -13.14
C THR A 213 -0.88 2.80 -14.21
N LEU A 214 -1.63 3.82 -13.80
CA LEU A 214 -2.37 4.70 -14.69
C LEU A 214 -1.44 5.52 -15.60
N ILE A 215 -0.29 5.97 -15.09
CA ILE A 215 0.70 6.69 -15.90
C ILE A 215 1.35 5.76 -16.94
N MET A 216 1.64 4.52 -16.55
CA MET A 216 2.35 3.53 -17.38
C MET A 216 1.53 3.03 -18.58
N SER A 217 0.22 2.81 -18.38
CA SER A 217 -0.64 2.18 -19.38
C SER A 217 -1.60 3.19 -20.01
N LYS A 218 -1.38 3.47 -21.30
CA LYS A 218 -2.28 4.32 -22.09
C LYS A 218 -3.70 3.76 -22.11
N TYR A 219 -3.85 2.45 -22.28
CA TYR A 219 -5.14 1.77 -22.30
C TYR A 219 -5.90 1.92 -20.97
N ILE A 220 -5.22 1.67 -19.84
CA ILE A 220 -5.83 1.82 -18.51
C ILE A 220 -6.23 3.28 -18.26
N ARG A 221 -5.37 4.23 -18.65
CA ARG A 221 -5.69 5.66 -18.52
C ARG A 221 -6.90 6.06 -19.35
N GLU A 222 -6.99 5.61 -20.60
CA GLU A 222 -8.13 5.89 -21.47
C GLU A 222 -9.42 5.26 -20.91
N SER A 223 -9.35 4.02 -20.42
CA SER A 223 -10.47 3.34 -19.78
C SER A 223 -10.93 4.06 -18.51
N PHE A 224 -10.00 4.46 -17.64
CA PHE A 224 -10.29 5.23 -16.43
C PHE A 224 -10.94 6.57 -16.75
N LEU A 225 -10.38 7.33 -17.70
CA LEU A 225 -10.95 8.61 -18.11
C LEU A 225 -12.35 8.45 -18.71
N ARG A 226 -12.57 7.38 -19.48
CA ARG A 226 -13.89 7.07 -20.04
C ARG A 226 -14.88 6.68 -18.96
N PHE A 227 -14.47 5.93 -17.94
CA PHE A 227 -15.37 5.52 -16.85
C PHE A 227 -15.79 6.71 -15.98
N TYR A 228 -14.84 7.52 -15.51
CA TYR A 228 -15.11 8.60 -14.55
C TYR A 228 -15.50 9.93 -15.20
N PHE A 229 -15.01 10.23 -16.41
CA PHE A 229 -15.18 11.54 -17.07
C PHE A 229 -15.91 11.46 -18.42
N ASN A 230 -16.67 10.37 -18.66
CA ASN A 230 -17.33 10.07 -19.93
C ASN A 230 -18.10 11.27 -20.52
N ASN A 231 -18.72 12.08 -19.65
CA ASN A 231 -19.59 13.17 -20.09
C ASN A 231 -18.85 14.50 -20.38
N PHE A 232 -17.71 14.78 -19.75
CA PHE A 232 -17.06 16.10 -19.83
C PHE A 232 -15.79 16.13 -20.68
N ILE A 233 -14.93 15.11 -20.62
CA ILE A 233 -13.59 15.16 -21.25
C ILE A 233 -13.57 14.38 -22.57
N PHE A 234 -14.32 13.29 -22.67
CA PHE A 234 -14.27 12.38 -23.83
C PHE A 234 -14.82 13.03 -25.11
N LYS A 235 -15.87 13.86 -25.00
CA LYS A 235 -16.43 14.63 -26.14
C LYS A 235 -15.39 15.59 -26.76
N ASN A 236 -14.62 16.30 -25.94
CA ASN A 236 -13.61 17.24 -26.43
C ASN A 236 -12.37 16.53 -27.00
N TYR A 237 -11.96 15.40 -26.41
CA TYR A 237 -10.84 14.61 -26.91
C TYR A 237 -11.14 13.95 -28.27
N LEU A 238 -12.34 13.38 -28.45
CA LEU A 238 -12.79 12.83 -29.73
C LEU A 238 -12.94 13.92 -30.81
N LYS A 239 -13.49 15.09 -30.46
CA LYS A 239 -13.64 16.23 -31.37
C LYS A 239 -12.29 16.70 -31.92
N ASN A 240 -11.25 16.78 -31.07
CA ASN A 240 -9.90 17.16 -31.52
C ASN A 240 -9.20 16.07 -32.33
N ARG A 241 -9.42 14.78 -32.05
CA ARG A 241 -8.78 13.69 -32.80
C ARG A 241 -9.30 13.59 -34.24
N ASN A 242 -10.59 13.83 -34.44
CA ASN A 242 -11.20 13.81 -35.79
C ASN A 242 -10.75 15.01 -36.65
N ASN A 243 -10.49 16.17 -36.03
CA ASN A 243 -10.00 17.37 -36.73
C ASN A 243 -8.54 17.22 -37.21
N VAL A 244 -7.70 16.44 -36.52
CA VAL A 244 -6.31 16.21 -36.95
C VAL A 244 -6.24 15.25 -38.15
N THR A 245 -7.16 14.30 -38.26
CA THR A 245 -7.26 13.41 -39.43
C THR A 245 -7.76 14.13 -40.69
N SER A 246 -8.64 15.13 -40.57
CA SER A 246 -9.15 15.86 -41.75
C SER A 246 -8.16 16.86 -42.34
N ILE A 247 -7.22 17.39 -41.55
CA ILE A 247 -6.20 18.35 -42.01
C ILE A 247 -5.09 17.64 -42.83
N ASN A 248 -4.82 16.36 -42.57
CA ASN A 248 -3.80 15.61 -43.32
C ASN A 248 -4.31 15.09 -44.67
N THR A 249 -5.62 15.06 -44.91
CA THR A 249 -6.21 14.67 -46.19
C THR A 249 -6.30 15.81 -47.20
N THR A 250 -6.25 17.08 -46.78
CA THR A 250 -6.38 18.25 -47.66
C THR A 250 -5.06 18.83 -48.17
N LYS A 251 -3.90 18.32 -47.73
CA LYS A 251 -2.56 18.72 -48.25
C LYS A 251 -2.02 17.84 -49.38
N LYS A 252 -2.86 16.99 -49.97
CA LYS A 252 -2.56 16.24 -51.19
C LYS A 252 -3.53 16.65 -52.29
N HIS A 253 -3.33 17.83 -52.85
CA HIS A 253 -3.76 18.16 -54.20
C HIS A 253 -2.85 19.25 -54.75
#